data_AF-A0A7S0KER8-F1
#
_entry.id   AF-A0A7S0KER8-F1
#
_cell.length_a   1.000
_cell.length_b   1.000
_cell.length_c   1.000
_cell.angle_alpha   90.00
_cell.angle_beta   90.00
_cell.angle_gamma   90.00
#
_symmetry.space_group_name_H-M   'P 1'
#
loop_
_entity.id
_entity.type
_entity.pdbx_description
1 polymer ?
#
loop_
_entity_poly.entity_id
_entity_poly.type
_entity_poly.pdbx_seq_one_letter_code
_entity_poly.pdbx_strand_id
1 'polypeptide(L)'
;TKKRGRPSKAKPKPPHGSTLTGDAYVDWAVKIPMDSVRVGSIDPVSGNYARWSHVECWRVPSKIHQGLPNPHVTPDPAEFERALLSMNDVLFCGFDELTVERRGRGG
;
A
#
# COMPACT_ATOMS: atom_id res chain seq x y z
N THR A 1 42.82 -7.59 22.48
CA THR A 1 42.25 -6.87 21.32
C THR A 1 40.76 -6.65 21.55
N LYS A 2 40.32 -5.42 21.85
CA LYS A 2 38.94 -5.12 22.30
C LYS A 2 38.04 -4.91 21.07
N LYS A 3 37.10 -5.82 20.80
CA LYS A 3 36.13 -5.68 19.69
C LYS A 3 35.19 -4.50 19.98
N ARG A 4 35.23 -3.46 19.14
CA ARG A 4 34.31 -2.32 19.20
C ARG A 4 32.96 -2.76 18.64
N GLY A 5 31.98 -3.00 19.52
CA GLY A 5 30.60 -3.27 19.12
C GLY A 5 29.98 -2.05 18.45
N ARG A 6 29.29 -2.25 17.32
CA ARG A 6 28.51 -1.20 16.64
C ARG A 6 27.41 -0.72 17.61
N PRO A 7 27.30 0.57 17.92
CA PRO A 7 26.23 1.05 18.77
C PRO A 7 24.89 0.78 18.07
N SER A 8 24.00 0.05 18.74
CA SER A 8 22.62 -0.14 18.31
C SER A 8 21.95 1.24 18.30
N LYS A 9 21.55 1.72 17.11
CA LYS A 9 20.71 2.91 17.00
C LYS A 9 19.45 2.68 17.82
N ALA A 10 19.14 3.60 18.73
CA ALA A 10 17.91 3.55 19.51
C ALA A 10 16.71 3.48 18.54
N LYS A 11 15.79 2.54 18.79
CA LYS A 11 14.53 2.49 18.03
C LYS A 11 13.77 3.80 18.29
N PRO A 12 13.24 4.48 17.26
CA PRO A 12 12.41 5.65 17.46
C PRO A 12 11.26 5.30 18.42
N LYS A 13 11.03 6.12 19.45
CA LYS A 13 9.83 5.98 20.27
C LYS A 13 8.64 6.40 19.40
N PRO A 14 7.56 5.59 19.31
CA PRO A 14 6.37 6.04 18.61
C PRO A 14 5.81 7.27 19.34
N PRO A 15 5.42 8.34 18.61
CA PRO A 15 4.75 9.46 19.24
C PRO A 15 3.42 8.99 19.84
N HIS A 16 3.09 9.55 21.00
CA HIS A 16 1.83 9.31 21.69
C HIS A 16 0.68 9.80 20.80
N GLY A 17 -0.27 8.91 20.49
CA GLY A 17 -1.51 9.25 19.81
C GLY A 17 -1.45 9.07 18.29
N SER A 18 -2.04 7.99 17.81
CA SER A 18 -2.38 7.82 16.39
C SER A 18 -3.55 8.74 16.04
N THR A 19 -3.27 10.01 15.80
CA THR A 19 -4.24 10.88 15.12
C THR A 19 -3.92 10.77 13.64
N LEU A 20 -4.71 9.98 12.91
CA LEU A 20 -4.73 9.96 11.45
C LEU A 20 -5.32 11.29 10.98
N THR A 21 -4.52 12.36 11.02
CA THR A 21 -4.91 13.67 10.49
C THR A 21 -3.98 14.03 9.34
N GLY A 22 -4.56 14.10 8.15
CA GLY A 22 -4.23 15.06 7.09
C GLY A 22 -2.92 14.88 6.34
N ASP A 23 -1.78 14.83 7.03
CA ASP A 23 -0.45 15.06 6.43
C ASP A 23 0.61 14.08 6.95
N ALA A 24 0.20 12.88 7.34
CA ALA A 24 1.04 11.98 8.12
C ALA A 24 2.14 11.32 7.26
N TYR A 25 3.40 11.64 7.60
CA TYR A 25 4.56 10.84 7.28
C TYR A 25 4.31 9.40 7.74
N VAL A 26 3.96 8.52 6.80
CA VAL A 26 3.69 7.10 7.07
C VAL A 26 5.01 6.42 7.41
N ASP A 27 5.29 6.30 8.70
CA ASP A 27 6.38 5.47 9.19
C ASP A 27 6.11 4.03 8.75
N TRP A 28 6.95 3.51 7.85
CA TRP A 28 6.90 2.15 7.32
C TRP A 28 7.03 1.08 8.41
N ALA A 29 7.41 1.47 9.64
CA ALA A 29 7.45 0.60 10.81
C ALA A 29 6.12 0.52 11.60
N VAL A 30 5.08 1.25 11.21
CA VAL A 30 3.76 1.21 11.85
C VAL A 30 2.98 -0.01 11.39
N LYS A 31 2.26 -0.65 12.33
CA LYS A 31 1.41 -1.81 12.04
C LYS A 31 0.19 -1.37 11.21
N ILE A 32 -0.10 -2.14 10.17
CA ILE A 32 -1.34 -2.01 9.40
C ILE A 32 -2.53 -2.33 10.32
N PRO A 33 -3.52 -1.42 10.46
CA PRO A 33 -4.70 -1.67 11.30
C PRO A 33 -5.48 -2.91 10.84
N MET A 34 -6.14 -3.58 11.79
CA MET A 34 -7.06 -4.67 11.46
C MET A 34 -8.21 -4.14 10.58
N ASP A 35 -8.68 -4.98 9.66
CA ASP A 35 -9.73 -4.68 8.68
C ASP A 35 -9.45 -3.55 7.67
N SER A 36 -8.26 -2.92 7.74
CA SER A 36 -7.83 -1.94 6.73
C SER A 36 -7.42 -2.62 5.42
N VAL A 37 -7.69 -1.95 4.31
CA VAL A 37 -7.21 -2.38 2.99
C VAL A 37 -5.68 -2.32 2.99
N ARG A 38 -5.06 -3.35 2.43
CA ARG A 38 -3.60 -3.48 2.34
C ARG A 38 -3.22 -4.14 1.04
N VAL A 39 -2.01 -3.87 0.59
CA VAL A 39 -1.45 -4.46 -0.63
C VAL A 39 -0.28 -5.37 -0.27
N GLY A 40 -0.20 -6.50 -0.96
CA GLY A 40 0.88 -7.48 -0.81
C GLY A 40 1.49 -7.84 -2.15
N SER A 41 2.58 -8.58 -2.12
CA SER A 41 3.20 -9.14 -3.32
C SER A 41 3.53 -10.60 -3.10
N ILE A 42 3.45 -11.39 -4.17
CA ILE A 42 3.85 -12.79 -4.13
C ILE A 42 5.35 -12.87 -3.80
N ASP A 43 5.70 -13.68 -2.82
CA ASP A 43 7.07 -14.09 -2.56
C ASP A 43 7.48 -15.17 -3.57
N PRO A 44 8.51 -14.94 -4.40
CA PRO A 44 8.87 -15.87 -5.48
C PRO A 44 9.36 -17.23 -4.97
N VAL A 45 9.75 -17.35 -3.70
CA VAL A 45 10.23 -18.61 -3.11
C VAL A 45 9.06 -19.45 -2.62
N SER A 46 8.18 -18.87 -1.79
CA SER A 46 7.07 -19.61 -1.19
C SER A 46 5.78 -19.62 -2.01
N GLY A 47 5.66 -18.73 -3.01
CA GLY A 47 4.43 -18.54 -3.79
C GLY A 47 3.30 -17.86 -3.00
N ASN A 48 3.50 -17.55 -1.72
CA ASN A 48 2.50 -16.91 -0.87
C ASN A 48 2.56 -15.39 -0.98
N TYR A 49 1.44 -14.73 -0.66
CA TYR A 49 1.43 -13.29 -0.48
C TYR A 49 2.18 -12.87 0.78
N ALA A 50 3.14 -11.98 0.62
CA ALA A 50 3.97 -11.43 1.67
C ALA A 50 4.18 -9.92 1.46
N ARG A 51 5.04 -9.32 2.29
CA ARG A 51 5.47 -7.90 2.16
C ARG A 51 4.28 -6.94 2.13
N TRP A 52 3.35 -7.12 3.07
CA TRP A 52 2.16 -6.29 3.22
C TRP A 52 2.53 -4.83 3.51
N SER A 53 1.87 -3.90 2.82
CA SER A 53 2.01 -2.45 3.01
C SER A 53 0.62 -1.80 3.13
N HIS A 54 0.55 -0.65 3.81
CA HIS A 54 -0.60 0.25 3.68
C HIS A 54 -0.82 0.61 2.21
N VAL A 55 -2.06 0.88 1.81
CA VAL A 55 -2.36 1.30 0.43
C VAL A 55 -1.59 2.57 0.07
N GLU A 56 -1.48 3.51 0.99
CA GLU A 56 -0.76 4.78 0.82
C GLU A 56 0.75 4.59 0.70
N CYS A 57 1.27 3.51 1.29
CA CYS A 57 2.68 3.14 1.19
C CYS A 57 2.99 2.37 -0.11
N TRP A 58 1.98 2.06 -0.92
CA TRP A 58 2.17 1.21 -2.08
C TRP A 58 3.02 1.90 -3.14
N ARG A 59 4.19 1.33 -3.42
CA ARG A 59 4.95 1.66 -4.62
C ARG A 59 4.32 0.94 -5.80
N VAL A 60 3.38 1.61 -6.45
CA VAL A 60 2.63 1.07 -7.59
C VAL A 60 3.59 0.55 -8.67
N PRO A 61 3.54 -0.74 -9.02
CA PRO A 61 4.32 -1.30 -10.11
C PRO A 61 4.11 -0.55 -11.43
N SER A 62 5.17 -0.39 -12.22
CA SER A 62 5.12 0.37 -13.48
C SER A 62 4.04 -0.13 -14.44
N LYS A 63 3.82 -1.44 -14.53
CA LYS A 63 2.78 -2.05 -15.37
C LYS A 63 1.36 -1.62 -14.96
N ILE A 64 1.11 -1.52 -13.66
CA ILE A 64 -0.19 -1.05 -13.15
C ILE A 64 -0.33 0.44 -13.45
N HIS A 65 0.70 1.24 -13.15
CA HIS A 65 0.69 2.67 -13.42
C HIS A 65 0.45 2.99 -14.92
N GLN A 66 1.05 2.22 -15.84
CA GLN A 66 0.86 2.38 -17.28
C GLN A 66 -0.54 1.97 -17.76
N GLY A 67 -1.25 1.10 -17.01
CA GLY A 67 -2.62 0.70 -17.32
C GLY A 67 -3.69 1.68 -16.82
N LEU A 68 -3.31 2.66 -16.01
CA LEU A 68 -4.25 3.67 -15.48
C LEU A 68 -4.47 4.82 -16.48
N PRO A 69 -5.67 5.43 -16.49
CA PRO A 69 -5.92 6.67 -17.22
C PRO A 69 -4.94 7.79 -16.81
N ASN A 70 -4.68 8.73 -17.72
CA ASN A 70 -3.89 9.92 -17.38
C ASN A 70 -4.76 10.88 -16.56
N PRO A 71 -4.41 11.20 -15.31
CA PRO A 71 -5.22 12.06 -14.45
C PRO A 71 -5.38 13.50 -14.96
N HIS A 72 -4.46 13.97 -15.81
CA HIS A 72 -4.55 15.30 -16.43
C HIS A 72 -5.51 15.34 -17.63
N VAL A 73 -5.93 14.19 -18.15
CA VAL A 73 -6.84 14.07 -19.30
C VAL A 73 -8.20 13.53 -18.87
N THR A 74 -8.21 12.57 -17.94
CA THR A 74 -9.40 11.90 -17.45
C THR A 74 -9.34 11.88 -15.93
N PRO A 75 -9.95 12.87 -15.25
CA PRO A 75 -9.92 12.97 -13.79
C PRO A 75 -11.00 12.13 -13.10
N ASP A 76 -11.89 11.46 -13.86
CA ASP A 76 -13.00 10.68 -13.32
C ASP A 76 -12.49 9.43 -12.56
N PRO A 77 -12.69 9.34 -11.23
CA PRO A 77 -12.27 8.18 -10.44
C PRO A 77 -12.89 6.85 -10.91
N ALA A 78 -14.08 6.88 -11.52
CA ALA A 78 -14.74 5.66 -12.00
C ALA A 78 -13.99 5.01 -13.17
N GLU A 79 -13.29 5.80 -14.00
CA GLU A 79 -12.42 5.29 -15.06
C GLU A 79 -11.19 4.57 -14.48
N PHE A 80 -10.61 5.11 -13.39
CA PHE A 80 -9.51 4.46 -12.68
C PHE A 80 -9.95 3.16 -12.03
N GLU A 81 -11.13 3.14 -11.40
CA GLU A 81 -11.68 1.92 -10.81
C GLU A 81 -11.90 0.84 -11.88
N ARG A 82 -12.48 1.21 -13.03
CA ARG A 82 -12.69 0.28 -14.16
C ARG A 82 -11.38 -0.25 -14.72
N ALA A 83 -10.35 0.60 -14.83
CA ALA A 83 -9.01 0.16 -15.24
C ALA A 83 -8.41 -0.83 -14.23
N LEU A 84 -8.50 -0.54 -12.92
CA LEU A 84 -8.04 -1.45 -11.87
C LEU A 84 -8.77 -2.79 -11.91
N LEU A 85 -10.10 -2.80 -12.06
CA LEU A 85 -10.89 -4.03 -12.20
C LEU A 85 -10.44 -4.86 -13.41
N SER A 86 -10.15 -4.22 -14.55
CA SER A 86 -9.67 -4.93 -15.75
C SER A 86 -8.29 -5.59 -15.56
N MET A 87 -7.50 -5.14 -14.59
CA MET A 87 -6.16 -5.66 -14.28
C MET A 87 -6.16 -6.75 -13.19
N ASN A 88 -7.29 -6.98 -12.52
CA ASN A 88 -7.41 -7.82 -11.31
C ASN A 88 -7.06 -9.29 -11.49
N ASP A 89 -7.01 -9.82 -12.70
CA ASP A 89 -6.65 -11.24 -12.92
C ASP A 89 -5.35 -11.39 -13.71
N VAL A 90 -4.72 -10.26 -14.07
CA VAL A 90 -3.55 -10.23 -14.95
C VAL A 90 -2.32 -9.68 -14.23
N LEU A 91 -2.50 -8.63 -13.41
CA LEU A 91 -1.37 -7.89 -12.80
C LEU A 91 -1.37 -7.91 -11.26
N PHE A 92 -2.53 -8.07 -10.63
CA PHE A 92 -2.70 -8.25 -9.19
C PHE A 92 -3.95 -9.11 -8.96
N CYS A 93 -4.52 -9.17 -7.75
CA CYS A 93 -5.82 -9.78 -7.47
C CYS A 93 -6.46 -9.22 -6.19
N GLY A 94 -7.73 -9.56 -5.96
CA GLY A 94 -8.49 -9.26 -4.74
C GLY A 94 -9.07 -7.84 -4.65
N PHE A 95 -9.00 -7.05 -5.73
CA PHE A 95 -9.61 -5.72 -5.78
C PHE A 95 -11.10 -5.78 -6.11
N ASP A 96 -11.53 -6.70 -6.95
CA ASP A 96 -12.93 -6.97 -7.26
C ASP A 96 -13.71 -7.52 -6.05
N GLU A 97 -13.02 -8.18 -5.12
CA GLU A 97 -13.56 -8.65 -3.84
C GLU A 97 -13.82 -7.52 -2.82
N LEU A 98 -13.25 -6.33 -3.02
CA LEU A 98 -13.51 -5.18 -2.15
C LEU A 98 -14.93 -4.65 -2.37
N THR A 99 -15.57 -4.16 -1.30
CA THR A 99 -16.83 -3.42 -1.42
C THR A 99 -16.62 -2.13 -2.21
N VAL A 100 -17.67 -1.59 -2.81
CA VAL A 100 -17.60 -0.37 -3.63
C VAL A 100 -17.01 0.80 -2.83
N GLU A 101 -17.38 0.92 -1.55
CA GLU A 101 -16.88 1.97 -0.64
C GLU A 101 -15.39 1.84 -0.32
N ARG A 102 -14.83 0.62 -0.47
CA ARG A 102 -13.40 0.37 -0.24
C ARG A 102 -12.56 0.53 -1.51
N ARG A 103 -13.18 0.57 -2.69
CA ARG A 103 -12.51 0.75 -3.99
C ARG A 103 -12.33 2.21 -4.38
N GLY A 104 -13.41 2.98 -4.36
CA GLY A 104 -13.33 4.44 -4.40
C GLY A 104 -13.12 4.96 -2.99
N ARG A 105 -12.17 5.87 -2.74
CA ARG A 105 -12.21 6.63 -1.48
C ARG A 105 -13.51 7.46 -1.49
N GLY A 106 -14.58 6.90 -0.92
CA GLY A 106 -15.90 7.50 -0.82
C GLY A 106 -16.25 7.72 0.65
N GLY A 107 -15.94 8.93 1.12
CA GLY A 107 -16.20 9.46 2.45
C GLY A 107 -15.51 10.81 2.58
#